data_AF-A0A2I0N9K7-F1
#
_entry.id   AF-A0A2I0N9K7-F1
#
_cell.length_a   1.000
_cell.length_b   1.000
_cell.length_c   1.000
_cell.angle_alpha   90.00
_cell.angle_beta   90.00
_cell.angle_gamma   90.00
#
_symmetry.space_group_name_H-M   'P 1'
#
loop_
_entity.id
_entity.type
_entity.pdbx_description
1 polymer ?
#
loop_
_entity_poly.entity_id
_entity_poly.type
_entity_poly.pdbx_seq_one_letter_code
_entity_poly.pdbx_strand_id
1 'polypeptide(L)'
;MNIMTGLTPSQDAQQKPAVKTSISEIRKMNLKGISEKKDPQIYIDHIFETADEIDELIGEMGFEEFLKDIAVKKAVVCNLMIIGEAAGCIDQETRAKYHDVKWSKIVGMRNKLIHEYFGIDYEAVWGAVRTHLPELKQQLKKTRR
;
A
#
# COMPACT_ATOMS: atom_id res chain seq x y z
N MET A 1 -66.97 -13.56 -33.40
CA MET A 1 -66.49 -12.24 -33.85
C MET A 1 -65.45 -11.75 -32.84
N ASN A 2 -64.18 -12.11 -33.04
CA ASN A 2 -63.00 -11.30 -32.74
C ASN A 2 -61.78 -12.03 -33.33
N ILE A 3 -60.80 -11.23 -33.74
CA ILE A 3 -59.82 -11.41 -34.80
C ILE A 3 -58.40 -11.46 -34.23
N MET A 4 -57.50 -12.20 -34.90
CA MET A 4 -56.03 -11.99 -34.96
C MET A 4 -55.25 -12.13 -33.63
N THR A 5 -54.02 -12.63 -33.50
CA THR A 5 -52.81 -12.84 -34.32
C THR A 5 -52.05 -14.02 -33.67
N GLY A 6 -51.46 -14.99 -34.37
CA GLY A 6 -50.14 -14.83 -35.01
C GLY A 6 -49.04 -14.52 -34.00
N LEU A 7 -48.24 -15.52 -33.58
CA LEU A 7 -46.82 -15.44 -33.21
C LEU A 7 -46.38 -16.80 -32.64
N THR A 8 -45.77 -17.62 -33.49
CA THR A 8 -44.94 -18.76 -33.07
C THR A 8 -43.63 -18.22 -32.46
N PRO A 9 -43.17 -18.68 -31.29
CA PRO A 9 -41.87 -18.28 -30.78
C PRO A 9 -40.76 -18.82 -31.69
N SER A 10 -39.96 -17.91 -32.24
CA SER A 10 -38.76 -18.16 -33.02
C SER A 10 -37.79 -19.07 -32.24
N GLN A 11 -37.44 -20.20 -32.84
CA GLN A 11 -36.36 -21.09 -32.39
C GLN A 11 -35.02 -20.54 -32.87
N ASP A 12 -34.57 -19.39 -32.38
CA ASP A 12 -33.20 -18.91 -32.62
C ASP A 12 -32.69 -18.10 -31.41
N ALA A 13 -32.74 -18.74 -30.23
CA ALA A 13 -31.85 -18.37 -29.16
C ALA A 13 -30.59 -19.23 -29.30
N GLN A 14 -29.65 -18.78 -30.15
CA GLN A 14 -28.29 -19.32 -30.14
C GLN A 14 -27.73 -19.19 -28.72
N GLN A 15 -27.63 -20.33 -28.05
CA GLN A 15 -26.96 -20.47 -26.78
C GLN A 15 -25.50 -20.00 -26.97
N LYS A 16 -25.17 -18.80 -26.50
CA LYS A 16 -23.75 -18.41 -26.36
C LYS A 16 -23.06 -19.51 -25.55
N PRO A 17 -21.95 -20.09 -26.03
CA PRO A 17 -21.27 -21.12 -25.28
C PRO A 17 -20.77 -20.49 -23.98
N ALA A 18 -21.29 -20.97 -22.85
CA ALA A 18 -20.71 -20.66 -21.56
C ALA A 18 -19.28 -21.20 -21.59
N VAL A 19 -18.30 -20.30 -21.59
CA VAL A 19 -16.89 -20.68 -21.47
C VAL A 19 -16.77 -21.35 -20.10
N LYS A 20 -16.69 -22.69 -20.10
CA LYS A 20 -16.47 -23.50 -18.88
C LYS A 20 -15.00 -23.38 -18.48
N THR A 21 -14.56 -22.17 -18.15
CA THR A 21 -13.22 -21.97 -17.59
C THR A 21 -13.23 -22.58 -16.20
N SER A 22 -12.37 -23.56 -15.96
CA SER A 22 -12.23 -24.18 -14.64
C SER A 22 -11.80 -23.14 -13.61
N ILE A 23 -12.25 -23.26 -12.36
CA ILE A 23 -11.76 -22.43 -11.25
C ILE A 23 -10.23 -22.48 -11.15
N SER A 24 -9.60 -23.62 -11.54
CA SER A 24 -8.15 -23.75 -11.61
C SER A 24 -7.51 -22.90 -12.71
N GLU A 25 -8.18 -22.72 -13.84
CA GLU A 25 -7.74 -21.88 -14.96
C GLU A 25 -7.97 -20.39 -14.66
N ILE A 26 -9.11 -20.04 -14.06
CA ILE A 26 -9.38 -18.68 -13.55
C ILE A 26 -8.33 -18.30 -12.50
N ARG A 27 -7.96 -19.22 -11.60
CA ARG A 27 -6.87 -19.01 -10.63
C ARG A 27 -5.53 -18.80 -11.34
N LYS A 28 -5.17 -19.62 -12.33
CA LYS A 28 -3.92 -19.45 -13.09
C LYS A 28 -3.87 -18.14 -13.89
N MET A 29 -5.00 -17.68 -14.41
CA MET A 29 -5.12 -16.40 -15.12
C MET A 29 -5.03 -15.20 -14.17
N ASN A 30 -5.65 -15.27 -12.98
CA ASN A 30 -5.47 -14.26 -11.93
C ASN A 30 -4.05 -14.27 -11.34
N LEU A 31 -3.38 -15.43 -11.26
CA LEU A 31 -2.00 -15.54 -10.83
C LEU A 31 -1.01 -14.93 -11.83
N LYS A 32 -1.31 -14.93 -13.14
CA LYS A 32 -0.50 -14.19 -14.13
C LYS A 32 -0.58 -12.66 -13.96
N GLY A 33 -1.63 -12.15 -13.31
CA GLY A 33 -1.74 -10.74 -12.90
C GLY A 33 -1.22 -10.46 -11.49
N ILE A 34 -0.91 -11.49 -10.70
CA ILE A 34 -0.31 -11.38 -9.37
C ILE A 34 1.21 -11.52 -9.53
N SER A 35 1.85 -10.36 -9.59
CA SER A 35 3.28 -10.14 -9.39
C SER A 35 4.21 -10.63 -10.51
N GLU A 36 4.28 -9.85 -11.60
CA GLU A 36 5.63 -9.51 -12.06
C GLU A 36 6.38 -8.89 -10.88
N LYS A 37 7.54 -9.44 -10.56
CA LYS A 37 8.39 -8.94 -9.48
C LYS A 37 8.74 -7.50 -9.84
N LYS A 38 8.07 -6.55 -9.18
CA LYS A 38 8.35 -5.12 -9.38
C LYS A 38 9.81 -4.86 -9.07
N ASP A 39 10.43 -3.96 -9.82
CA ASP A 39 11.77 -3.48 -9.51
C ASP A 39 11.80 -3.04 -8.02
N PRO A 40 12.68 -3.63 -7.19
CA PRO A 40 12.81 -3.24 -5.79
C PRO A 40 13.03 -1.73 -5.59
N GLN A 41 13.61 -1.05 -6.57
CA GLN A 41 13.83 0.40 -6.54
C GLN A 41 12.51 1.18 -6.46
N ILE A 42 11.41 0.67 -7.04
CA ILE A 42 10.08 1.30 -6.94
C ILE A 42 9.64 1.42 -5.47
N TYR A 43 9.91 0.40 -4.65
CA TYR A 43 9.55 0.45 -3.23
C TYR A 43 10.45 1.40 -2.45
N ILE A 44 11.74 1.49 -2.81
CA ILE A 44 12.66 2.45 -2.20
C ILE A 44 12.23 3.88 -2.50
N ASP A 45 11.93 4.17 -3.76
CA ASP A 45 11.49 5.48 -4.22
C ASP A 45 10.17 5.87 -3.55
N HIS A 46 9.21 4.94 -3.50
CA HIS A 46 7.93 5.16 -2.82
C HIS A 46 8.11 5.45 -1.32
N ILE A 47 8.98 4.72 -0.60
CA ILE A 47 9.27 5.02 0.81
C ILE A 47 9.83 6.44 0.95
N PHE A 48 10.72 6.85 0.05
CA PHE A 48 11.32 8.18 0.09
C PHE A 48 10.28 9.28 -0.17
N GLU A 49 9.45 9.12 -1.20
CA GLU A 49 8.37 10.04 -1.56
C GLU A 49 7.33 10.15 -0.44
N THR A 50 6.88 9.02 0.12
CA THR A 50 5.96 9.02 1.27
C THR A 50 6.59 9.67 2.52
N ALA A 51 7.91 9.57 2.70
CA ALA A 51 8.60 10.27 3.76
C ALA A 51 8.64 11.79 3.52
N ASP A 52 8.81 12.24 2.27
CA ASP A 52 8.70 13.67 1.89
C ASP A 52 7.27 14.20 2.14
N GLU A 53 6.23 13.43 1.80
CA GLU A 53 4.83 13.79 2.06
C GLU A 53 4.56 14.01 3.56
N ILE A 54 5.15 13.18 4.44
CA ILE A 54 5.04 13.38 5.89
C ILE A 54 5.70 14.69 6.31
N ASP A 55 6.88 15.00 5.76
CA ASP A 55 7.58 16.26 6.06
C ASP A 55 6.76 17.47 5.59
N GLU A 56 6.10 17.39 4.43
CA GLU A 56 5.22 18.45 3.93
C GLU A 56 3.97 18.64 4.78
N LEU A 57 3.33 17.55 5.21
CA LEU A 57 2.15 17.57 6.08
C LEU A 57 2.43 18.21 7.43
N ILE A 58 3.62 17.97 7.97
CA ILE A 58 4.00 18.45 9.30
C ILE A 58 4.64 19.84 9.22
N GLY A 59 5.52 20.08 8.25
CA GLY A 59 6.31 21.30 8.16
C GLY A 59 6.98 21.67 9.50
N GLU A 60 6.76 22.91 9.92
CA GLU A 60 7.29 23.47 11.17
C GLU A 60 6.39 23.23 12.40
N MET A 61 5.32 22.44 12.25
CA MET A 61 4.34 22.19 13.30
C MET A 61 4.98 21.62 14.58
N GLY A 62 4.55 22.10 15.74
CA GLY A 62 4.94 21.55 17.03
C GLY A 62 4.12 20.30 17.41
N PHE A 63 4.57 19.55 18.41
CA PHE A 63 3.86 18.33 18.86
C PHE A 63 2.42 18.63 19.33
N GLU A 64 2.20 19.74 20.04
CA GLU A 64 0.86 20.10 20.52
C GLU A 64 -0.12 20.44 19.39
N GLU A 65 0.37 21.08 18.33
CA GLU A 65 -0.42 21.40 17.14
C GLU A 65 -0.76 20.11 16.38
N PHE A 66 0.22 19.22 16.23
CA PHE A 66 0.01 17.88 15.68
C PHE A 66 -1.06 17.11 16.46
N LEU A 67 -1.03 17.16 17.79
CA LEU A 67 -2.04 16.49 18.61
C LEU A 67 -3.46 17.03 18.40
N LYS A 68 -3.61 18.30 18.03
CA LYS A 68 -4.91 18.95 17.81
C LYS A 68 -5.43 18.74 16.39
N ASP A 69 -4.55 18.56 15.41
CA ASP A 69 -4.95 18.34 14.02
C ASP A 69 -5.25 16.85 13.73
N ILE A 70 -6.53 16.52 13.66
CA ILE A 70 -6.99 15.15 13.38
C ILE A 70 -6.62 14.69 11.97
N ALA A 71 -6.63 15.60 10.98
CA ALA A 71 -6.35 15.26 9.60
C ALA A 71 -4.87 14.92 9.43
N VAL A 72 -3.98 15.77 9.95
CA VAL A 72 -2.53 15.55 9.90
C VAL A 72 -2.16 14.27 10.67
N LYS A 73 -2.70 14.05 11.87
CA LYS A 73 -2.46 12.78 12.61
C LYS A 73 -2.80 11.54 11.80
N LYS A 74 -3.98 11.53 11.18
CA LYS A 74 -4.43 10.38 10.38
C LYS A 74 -3.59 10.20 9.13
N ALA A 75 -3.25 11.29 8.45
CA ALA A 75 -2.40 11.25 7.26
C ALA A 75 -1.00 10.72 7.59
N VAL A 76 -0.38 11.21 8.67
CA VAL A 76 0.94 10.75 9.13
C VAL A 76 0.92 9.26 9.48
N VAL A 77 -0.07 8.80 10.25
CA VAL A 77 -0.21 7.35 10.57
C VAL A 77 -0.37 6.52 9.30
N CYS A 78 -1.20 6.97 8.36
CA CYS A 78 -1.40 6.29 7.08
C CYS A 78 -0.09 6.19 6.28
N ASN A 79 0.66 7.28 6.18
CA ASN A 79 1.94 7.31 5.47
C ASN A 79 3.00 6.43 6.14
N LEU A 80 3.07 6.38 7.47
CA LEU A 80 3.93 5.43 8.19
C LEU A 80 3.54 3.97 7.91
N MET A 81 2.25 3.66 7.78
CA MET A 81 1.80 2.32 7.37
C MET A 81 2.19 1.98 5.93
N ILE A 82 2.08 2.93 5.01
CA ILE A 82 2.50 2.78 3.60
C ILE A 82 4.00 2.50 3.52
N ILE A 83 4.82 3.27 4.24
CA ILE A 83 6.27 3.05 4.35
C ILE A 83 6.56 1.63 4.84
N GLY A 84 5.86 1.17 5.88
CA GLY A 84 6.05 -0.17 6.41
C GLY A 84 5.62 -1.30 5.47
N GLU A 85 4.57 -1.09 4.68
CA GLU A 85 4.15 -2.03 3.64
C GLU A 85 5.19 -2.12 2.51
N ALA A 86 5.62 -0.97 1.98
CA ALA A 86 6.65 -0.91 0.95
C ALA A 86 7.96 -1.56 1.42
N ALA A 87 8.38 -1.30 2.67
CA ALA A 87 9.53 -1.97 3.28
C ALA A 87 9.37 -3.49 3.33
N GLY A 88 8.16 -3.98 3.57
CA GLY A 88 7.81 -5.40 3.58
C GLY A 88 7.99 -6.08 2.21
N CYS A 89 7.81 -5.33 1.12
CA CYS A 89 7.93 -5.84 -0.25
C CYS A 89 9.37 -5.91 -0.78
N ILE A 90 10.33 -5.23 -0.14
CA ILE A 90 11.73 -5.23 -0.57
C ILE A 90 12.37 -6.58 -0.30
N ASP A 91 13.01 -7.17 -1.32
CA ASP A 91 13.70 -8.46 -1.20
C ASP A 91 15.00 -8.39 -0.40
N GLN A 92 15.50 -9.55 0.01
CA GLN A 92 16.69 -9.65 0.86
C GLN A 92 17.96 -9.10 0.19
N GLU A 93 18.10 -9.29 -1.13
CA GLU A 93 19.26 -8.79 -1.88
C GLU A 93 19.30 -7.26 -1.84
N THR A 94 18.16 -6.61 -2.05
CA THR A 94 18.05 -5.16 -1.98
C THR A 94 18.24 -4.68 -0.55
N ARG A 95 17.63 -5.33 0.44
CA ARG A 95 17.85 -4.98 1.86
C ARG A 95 19.33 -5.03 2.25
N ALA A 96 20.10 -5.97 1.69
CA ALA A 96 21.54 -6.05 1.94
C ALA A 96 22.33 -4.85 1.36
N LYS A 97 21.87 -4.26 0.25
CA LYS A 97 22.45 -3.02 -0.31
C LYS A 97 22.22 -1.82 0.61
N TYR A 98 21.13 -1.84 1.37
CA TYR A 98 20.76 -0.82 2.37
C TYR A 98 20.89 -1.37 3.80
N HIS A 99 22.08 -1.89 4.15
CA HIS A 99 22.30 -2.59 5.42
C HIS A 99 22.19 -1.71 6.67
N ASP A 100 22.39 -0.39 6.54
CA ASP A 100 22.18 0.56 7.63
C ASP A 100 20.69 0.71 8.01
N VAL A 101 19.78 0.41 7.06
CA VAL A 101 18.35 0.54 7.27
C VAL A 101 17.82 -0.63 8.09
N LYS A 102 17.17 -0.31 9.22
CA LYS A 102 16.55 -1.30 10.12
C LYS A 102 15.20 -1.77 9.57
N TRP A 103 15.20 -2.46 8.44
CA TRP A 103 13.99 -2.93 7.73
C TRP A 103 12.96 -3.63 8.62
N SER A 104 13.41 -4.51 9.52
CA SER A 104 12.52 -5.24 10.43
C SER A 104 11.79 -4.32 11.41
N LYS A 105 12.41 -3.21 11.83
CA LYS A 105 11.77 -2.20 12.70
C LYS A 105 10.70 -1.42 11.94
N ILE A 106 10.97 -1.07 10.68
CA ILE A 106 10.03 -0.34 9.82
C ILE A 106 8.78 -1.20 9.55
N VAL A 107 8.97 -2.48 9.22
CA VAL A 107 7.84 -3.43 9.05
C VAL A 107 7.11 -3.66 10.37
N GLY A 108 7.84 -3.80 11.49
CA GLY A 108 7.25 -3.98 12.81
C GLY A 108 6.39 -2.79 13.27
N MET A 109 6.79 -1.57 12.91
CA MET A 109 6.00 -0.36 13.17
C MET A 109 4.61 -0.43 12.52
N ARG A 110 4.53 -0.85 11.24
CA ARG A 110 3.23 -1.05 10.56
C ARG A 110 2.35 -2.02 11.34
N ASN A 111 2.90 -3.16 11.76
CA ASN A 111 2.13 -4.16 12.51
C ASN A 111 1.59 -3.54 13.81
N LYS A 112 2.41 -2.77 14.53
CA LYS A 112 1.97 -2.06 15.73
C LYS A 112 0.83 -1.08 15.43
N LEU A 113 0.97 -0.22 14.41
CA LEU A 113 -0.04 0.77 14.04
C LEU A 113 -1.38 0.16 13.61
N ILE A 114 -1.36 -0.99 12.94
CA ILE A 114 -2.59 -1.70 12.54
C ILE A 114 -3.25 -2.38 13.74
N HIS A 115 -2.49 -3.02 14.63
CA HIS A 115 -3.05 -3.77 15.75
C HIS A 115 -3.48 -2.88 16.92
N GLU A 116 -2.76 -1.79 17.17
CA GLU A 116 -3.06 -0.82 18.23
C GLU A 116 -3.85 0.39 17.72
N TYR A 117 -4.56 0.27 16.59
CA TYR A 117 -5.23 1.39 15.91
C TYR A 117 -6.21 2.18 16.80
N PHE A 118 -6.78 1.56 17.84
CA PHE A 118 -7.67 2.21 18.81
C PHE A 118 -6.91 3.01 19.88
N GLY A 119 -5.64 2.67 20.13
CA GLY A 119 -4.80 3.23 21.19
C GLY A 119 -3.43 3.66 20.68
N ILE A 120 -3.39 4.33 19.53
CA ILE A 120 -2.13 4.81 18.94
C ILE A 120 -1.43 5.76 19.91
N ASP A 121 -0.20 5.40 20.27
CA ASP A 121 0.72 6.25 20.99
C ASP A 121 1.28 7.34 20.05
N TYR A 122 0.68 8.53 20.12
CA TYR A 122 1.08 9.65 19.27
C TYR A 122 2.42 10.27 19.66
N GLU A 123 2.94 10.04 20.86
CA GLU A 123 4.32 10.43 21.22
C GLU A 123 5.31 9.55 20.47
N ALA A 124 5.07 8.24 20.43
CA ALA A 124 5.89 7.32 19.63
C ALA A 124 5.81 7.63 18.12
N VAL A 125 4.63 7.95 17.60
CA VAL A 125 4.46 8.39 16.20
C VAL A 125 5.27 9.66 15.94
N TRP A 126 5.15 10.67 16.82
CA TRP A 126 5.91 11.91 16.68
C TRP A 126 7.42 11.68 16.72
N GLY A 127 7.90 10.84 17.63
CA GLY A 127 9.30 10.44 17.71
C GLY A 127 9.77 9.73 16.44
N ALA A 128 8.96 8.82 15.89
CA ALA A 128 9.26 8.17 14.62
C ALA A 128 9.43 9.18 13.48
N VAL A 129 8.55 10.17 13.41
CA VAL A 129 8.61 11.18 12.35
C VAL A 129 9.75 12.17 12.55
N ARG A 130 9.93 12.75 13.74
CA ARG A 130 10.95 13.79 13.94
C ARG A 130 12.37 13.24 14.09
N THR A 131 12.54 11.97 14.44
CA THR A 131 13.85 11.36 14.71
C THR A 131 14.24 10.31 13.68
N HIS A 132 13.37 9.33 13.43
CA HIS A 132 13.72 8.16 12.64
C HIS A 132 13.50 8.35 11.13
N LEU A 133 12.49 9.13 10.75
CA LEU A 133 12.20 9.38 9.34
C LEU A 133 13.33 10.16 8.63
N PRO A 134 13.94 11.22 9.22
CA PRO A 134 15.09 11.88 8.61
C PRO A 134 16.30 10.95 8.45
N GLU A 135 16.56 10.08 9.44
CA GLU A 135 17.62 9.07 9.38
C GLU A 135 17.38 8.09 8.21
N LEU A 136 16.14 7.59 8.08
CA LEU A 136 15.74 6.72 6.98
C LEU A 136 15.97 7.39 5.63
N LYS A 137 15.52 8.63 5.44
CA LYS A 137 15.71 9.38 4.19
C LYS A 137 17.19 9.51 3.82
N GLN A 138 18.05 9.81 4.80
CA GLN A 138 19.50 9.89 4.58
C GLN A 138 20.09 8.54 4.16
N GLN A 139 19.68 7.46 4.81
CA GLN A 139 20.14 6.10 4.48
C GLN A 139 19.72 5.70 3.05
N LEU A 140 18.49 6.01 2.65
CA LEU A 140 18.00 5.72 1.29
C LEU A 140 18.71 6.56 0.23
N LYS A 141 18.97 7.85 0.50
CA LYS A 141 19.63 8.76 -0.45
C LYS A 141 21.08 8.37 -0.77
N LYS A 142 21.83 7.82 0.20
CA LYS A 142 23.24 7.41 -0.01
C LYS A 142 23.40 6.38 -1.12
N THR A 143 22.38 5.54 -1.32
CA THR A 143 22.45 4.36 -2.20
C THR A 143 21.61 4.52 -3.47
N ARG A 144 20.77 5.57 -3.59
CA ARG A 144 20.14 6.03 -4.86
C ARG A 144 21.21 6.64 -5.80
N ARG A 145 22.04 5.81 -6.44
CA ARG A 145 22.93 6.19 -7.55
C ARG A 145 22.52 5.49 -8.83
#